data_AF-A0A227JD13-F1
#
_entry.id   AF-A0A227JD13-F1
#
_cell.length_a   1.000
_cell.length_b   1.000
_cell.length_c   1.000
_cell.angle_alpha   90.00
_cell.angle_beta   90.00
_cell.angle_gamma   90.00
#
_symmetry.space_group_name_H-M   'P 1'
#
loop_
_entity.id
_entity.type
_entity.pdbx_description
1 polymer ?
#
loop_
_entity_poly.entity_id
_entity_poly.type
_entity_poly.pdbx_seq_one_letter_code
_entity_poly.pdbx_strand_id
1 'polypeptide(L)'
;VSGYYYPQWDFLQDLMIQVDVGQFLAGDIGTQVNVSKQFKSGVIAGAFASISDLSADEFGEGSFTKGFYISIPFDIMTVKPSNNRAFFSWQPLTRDGGQKLGRKYSLIELTDERNPWYQRPNASNAE
;
A
#
# COMPACT_ATOMS: atom_id res chain seq x y z
N VAL A 1 6.37 13.76 2.74
CA VAL A 1 7.48 12.84 3.07
C VAL A 1 6.90 11.44 3.19
N SER A 2 7.63 10.42 2.75
CA SER A 2 7.21 9.03 2.86
C SER A 2 8.36 8.21 3.45
N GLY A 3 8.03 7.25 4.31
CA GLY A 3 8.99 6.29 4.85
C GLY A 3 8.35 4.91 4.92
N TYR A 4 9.15 3.86 4.77
CA TYR A 4 8.68 2.48 4.89
C TYR A 4 9.70 1.63 5.64
N TYR A 5 9.22 0.55 6.25
CA TYR A 5 10.00 -0.35 7.09
C TYR A 5 9.54 -1.79 6.91
N TYR A 6 10.50 -2.73 6.91
CA TYR A 6 10.27 -4.16 6.87
C TYR A 6 10.68 -4.78 8.21
N PRO A 7 9.73 -5.09 9.11
CA PRO A 7 10.04 -5.74 10.38
C PRO A 7 10.79 -7.06 10.17
N GLN A 8 11.78 -7.31 11.03
CA GLN A 8 12.60 -8.54 11.01
C GLN A 8 12.21 -9.53 12.12
N TRP A 9 11.17 -9.22 12.90
CA TRP A 9 10.71 -10.12 13.96
C TRP A 9 9.95 -11.31 13.36
N ASP A 10 10.15 -12.51 13.91
CA ASP A 10 9.59 -13.75 13.36
C ASP A 10 8.08 -13.72 13.16
N PHE A 11 7.34 -13.11 14.09
CA PHE A 11 5.89 -13.00 14.02
C PHE A 11 5.39 -11.92 13.03
N LEU A 12 6.27 -11.04 12.54
CA LEU A 12 5.99 -9.97 11.58
C LEU A 12 6.80 -10.09 10.28
N GLN A 13 7.31 -11.29 9.98
CA GLN A 13 7.97 -11.55 8.70
C GLN A 13 7.03 -11.27 7.51
N ASP A 14 7.63 -10.85 6.41
CA ASP A 14 6.96 -10.49 5.15
C ASP A 14 5.93 -9.37 5.27
N LEU A 15 6.07 -8.50 6.27
CA LEU A 15 5.30 -7.26 6.38
C LEU A 15 6.09 -6.05 5.91
N MET A 16 5.36 -5.08 5.35
CA MET A 16 5.81 -3.73 5.10
C MET A 16 4.87 -2.76 5.82
N ILE A 17 5.46 -1.86 6.59
CA ILE A 17 4.77 -0.71 7.18
C ILE A 17 5.26 0.53 6.44
N GLN A 18 4.33 1.32 5.90
CA GLN A 18 4.60 2.58 5.23
C GLN A 18 3.83 3.71 5.90
N VAL A 19 4.48 4.85 6.05
CA VAL A 19 3.89 6.09 6.57
C VAL A 19 4.15 7.22 5.59
N ASP A 20 3.09 7.92 5.21
CA ASP A 20 3.14 9.08 4.32
C ASP A 20 2.55 10.30 5.03
N VAL A 21 3.30 11.40 5.08
CA VAL A 21 2.88 12.66 5.72
C VAL A 21 3.01 13.82 4.74
N GLY A 22 2.01 14.68 4.65
CA GLY A 22 2.07 15.89 3.82
C GLY A 22 0.69 16.30 3.30
N GLN A 23 0.67 16.94 2.14
CA GLN A 23 -0.57 17.38 1.51
C GLN A 23 -1.27 16.26 0.73
N PHE A 24 -2.57 16.14 0.93
CA PHE A 24 -3.50 15.17 0.35
C PHE A 24 -4.34 15.80 -0.76
N LEU A 25 -5.15 14.99 -1.44
CA LEU A 25 -5.85 15.36 -2.68
C LEU A 25 -6.84 16.52 -2.48
N ALA A 26 -7.50 16.58 -1.32
CA ALA A 26 -8.44 17.65 -1.00
C ALA A 26 -7.74 18.95 -0.53
N GLY A 27 -6.41 19.00 -0.61
CA GLY A 27 -5.59 20.14 -0.18
C GLY A 27 -5.25 20.14 1.30
N ASP A 28 -5.78 19.16 2.04
CA ASP A 28 -5.61 18.91 3.47
C ASP A 28 -4.21 18.38 3.82
N ILE A 29 -3.77 18.62 5.05
CA ILE A 29 -2.50 18.08 5.56
C ILE A 29 -2.81 16.90 6.45
N GLY A 30 -2.22 15.76 6.12
CA GLY A 30 -2.54 14.50 6.79
C GLY A 30 -1.38 13.54 6.93
N THR A 31 -1.74 12.38 7.47
CA THR A 31 -0.87 11.21 7.61
C THR A 31 -1.64 9.98 7.18
N GLN A 32 -1.04 9.16 6.32
CA GLN A 32 -1.50 7.83 5.99
C GLN A 32 -0.55 6.79 6.56
N VAL A 33 -1.12 5.75 7.17
CA VAL A 33 -0.41 4.52 7.56
C VAL A 33 -0.92 3.39 6.69
N ASN A 34 -0.01 2.65 6.07
CA ASN A 34 -0.29 1.46 5.28
C ASN A 34 0.50 0.28 5.85
N VAL A 35 -0.20 -0.83 6.08
CA VAL A 35 0.41 -2.10 6.46
C VAL A 35 0.05 -3.13 5.39
N SER A 36 1.06 -3.82 4.86
CA SER A 36 0.86 -4.85 3.86
C SER A 36 1.71 -6.08 4.10
N LYS A 37 1.15 -7.26 3.79
CA LYS A 37 1.81 -8.55 3.87
C LYS A 37 2.00 -9.12 2.48
N GLN A 38 3.18 -9.63 2.20
CA GLN A 38 3.43 -10.45 1.03
C GLN A 38 3.43 -11.93 1.43
N PHE A 39 2.69 -12.75 0.70
CA PHE A 39 2.65 -14.19 0.93
C PHE A 39 3.69 -14.90 0.07
N LYS A 40 4.01 -16.17 0.38
CA LYS A 40 4.93 -17.00 -0.43
C LYS A 40 4.54 -17.06 -1.92
N SER A 41 3.25 -16.92 -2.23
CA SER A 41 2.73 -16.84 -3.60
C SER A 41 3.05 -15.53 -4.32
N GLY A 42 3.69 -14.57 -3.66
CA GLY A 42 3.92 -13.22 -4.17
C GLY A 42 2.70 -12.30 -4.07
N VAL A 43 1.51 -12.82 -3.75
CA VAL A 43 0.31 -12.01 -3.50
C VAL A 43 0.58 -11.05 -2.35
N ILE A 44 0.19 -9.80 -2.51
CA ILE A 44 0.27 -8.77 -1.47
C ILE A 44 -1.15 -8.41 -1.04
N ALA A 45 -1.43 -8.48 0.25
CA ALA A 45 -2.64 -7.92 0.84
C ALA A 45 -2.26 -6.77 1.76
N GLY A 46 -2.95 -5.64 1.65
CA GLY A 46 -2.66 -4.48 2.50
C GLY A 46 -3.92 -3.75 2.94
N ALA A 47 -3.78 -3.00 4.02
CA ALA A 47 -4.79 -2.11 4.53
C ALA A 47 -4.14 -0.78 4.89
N PHE A 48 -4.87 0.31 4.70
CA PHE A 48 -4.41 1.63 5.02
C PHE A 48 -5.49 2.45 5.72
N ALA A 49 -5.04 3.43 6.48
CA ALA A 49 -5.89 4.46 7.06
C ALA A 49 -5.18 5.82 6.97
N SER A 50 -5.94 6.86 6.68
CA SER A 50 -5.48 8.24 6.61
C SER A 50 -6.28 9.14 7.53
N ILE A 51 -5.58 10.00 8.26
CA ILE A 51 -6.14 11.09 9.06
C ILE A 51 -5.61 12.42 8.54
N SER A 52 -6.41 13.48 8.60
CA SER A 52 -5.99 14.82 8.20
C SER A 52 -6.64 15.89 9.07
N ASP A 53 -6.33 17.15 8.77
CA ASP A 53 -6.83 18.35 9.46
C ASP A 53 -8.24 18.77 9.06
N LEU A 54 -8.89 18.04 8.15
CA LEU A 54 -10.30 18.25 7.81
C LEU A 54 -11.21 17.94 9.00
N SER A 55 -12.22 18.79 9.21
CA SER A 55 -13.26 18.52 10.19
C SER A 55 -14.15 17.34 9.77
N ALA A 56 -14.81 16.69 10.73
CA ALA A 56 -15.71 15.58 10.45
C ALA A 56 -16.87 15.98 9.51
N ASP A 57 -17.33 17.24 9.59
CA ASP A 57 -18.36 17.78 8.72
C ASP A 57 -17.87 17.93 7.27
N GLU A 58 -16.62 18.35 7.06
CA GLU A 58 -15.98 18.43 5.74
C GLU A 58 -15.68 17.03 5.17
N PHE A 59 -15.27 16.11 6.04
CA PHE A 59 -15.08 14.70 5.73
C PHE A 59 -16.42 14.02 5.35
N GLY A 60 -17.54 14.50 5.88
CA GLY A 60 -18.91 14.10 5.56
C GLY A 60 -19.37 12.81 6.25
N GLU A 61 -18.69 11.69 5.98
CA GLU A 61 -19.11 10.35 6.43
C GLU A 61 -18.12 9.69 7.42
N GLY A 62 -17.35 10.51 8.15
CA GLY A 62 -16.40 10.01 9.14
C GLY A 62 -15.38 11.06 9.56
N SER A 63 -14.24 10.60 10.09
CA SER A 63 -13.09 11.44 10.46
C SER A 63 -11.77 10.94 9.88
N PHE A 64 -11.82 9.86 9.11
CA PHE A 64 -10.65 9.22 8.53
C PHE A 64 -11.02 8.35 7.33
N THR A 65 -10.10 8.26 6.38
CA THR A 65 -10.22 7.39 5.21
C THR A 65 -9.57 6.05 5.51
N LYS A 66 -10.17 4.95 5.07
CA LYS A 66 -9.64 3.60 5.25
C LYS A 66 -9.94 2.75 4.04
N GLY A 67 -9.08 1.77 3.77
CA GLY A 67 -9.31 0.83 2.70
C GLY A 67 -8.41 -0.39 2.82
N PHE A 68 -8.67 -1.36 1.96
CA PHE A 68 -7.78 -2.49 1.76
C PHE A 68 -7.56 -2.73 0.27
N TYR A 69 -6.50 -3.46 -0.04
CA TYR A 69 -6.16 -3.81 -1.40
C TYR A 69 -5.49 -5.17 -1.47
N ILE A 70 -5.57 -5.77 -2.65
CA ILE A 70 -4.90 -7.00 -3.01
C ILE A 70 -4.14 -6.75 -4.32
N SER A 71 -2.88 -7.15 -4.35
CA SER A 71 -2.05 -7.12 -5.56
C SER A 71 -1.56 -8.52 -5.89
N ILE A 72 -1.93 -9.00 -7.08
CA ILE A 72 -1.69 -10.36 -7.53
C ILE A 72 -0.67 -10.31 -8.68
N PRO A 73 0.51 -10.94 -8.55
CA PRO A 73 1.47 -10.94 -9.64
C PRO A 73 0.98 -11.84 -10.79
N PHE A 74 1.28 -11.49 -12.03
CA PHE A 74 0.81 -12.27 -13.18
C PHE A 74 1.57 -13.58 -13.37
N ASP A 75 2.80 -13.68 -12.85
CA ASP A 75 3.64 -14.88 -12.93
C ASP A 75 3.00 -16.13 -12.28
N ILE A 76 2.06 -15.98 -11.34
CA ILE A 76 1.29 -17.12 -10.80
C ILE A 76 0.22 -17.63 -11.77
N MET A 77 -0.17 -16.82 -12.75
CA MET A 77 -1.23 -17.13 -13.74
C MET A 77 -0.67 -17.38 -15.14
N THR A 78 0.59 -17.02 -15.40
CA THR A 78 1.22 -17.15 -16.72
C THR A 78 2.55 -17.91 -16.65
N VAL A 79 2.90 -18.58 -17.76
CA VAL A 79 4.19 -19.28 -17.93
C VAL A 79 5.34 -18.33 -18.27
N LYS A 80 5.05 -17.07 -18.62
CA LYS A 80 6.08 -16.07 -18.95
C LYS A 80 6.40 -15.21 -17.72
N PRO A 81 7.70 -15.05 -17.35
CA PRO A 81 8.09 -14.11 -16.31
C PRO A 81 7.56 -12.70 -16.62
N SER A 82 6.97 -12.05 -15.62
CA SER A 82 6.43 -10.70 -15.75
C SER A 82 6.47 -9.98 -14.41
N ASN A 83 6.86 -8.71 -14.43
CA ASN A 83 6.79 -7.83 -13.25
C ASN A 83 5.40 -7.17 -13.11
N ASN A 84 4.46 -7.51 -13.99
CA ASN A 84 3.11 -6.93 -13.97
C ASN A 84 2.26 -7.59 -12.88
N ARG A 85 1.38 -6.79 -12.28
CA ARG A 85 0.51 -7.21 -11.19
C ARG A 85 -0.91 -6.70 -11.44
N ALA A 86 -1.91 -7.54 -11.20
CA ALA A 86 -3.28 -7.07 -11.01
C ALA A 86 -3.36 -6.34 -9.67
N PHE A 87 -4.15 -5.26 -9.63
CA PHE A 87 -4.38 -4.49 -8.42
C PHE A 87 -5.88 -4.29 -8.23
N PHE A 88 -6.37 -4.70 -7.06
CA PHE A 88 -7.74 -4.49 -6.63
C PHE A 88 -7.73 -3.73 -5.31
N SER A 89 -8.49 -2.64 -5.23
CA SER A 89 -8.64 -1.85 -4.01
C SER A 89 -10.10 -1.59 -3.72
N TRP A 90 -10.45 -1.64 -2.43
CA TRP A 90 -11.78 -1.27 -1.97
C TRP A 90 -11.68 -0.34 -0.77
N GLN A 91 -12.52 0.69 -0.78
CA GLN A 91 -12.75 1.57 0.35
C GLN A 91 -14.26 1.81 0.50
N PRO A 92 -14.80 1.81 1.73
CA PRO A 92 -16.23 1.95 1.98
C PRO A 92 -16.74 3.37 1.73
N LEU A 93 -15.91 4.38 1.94
CA LEU A 93 -16.25 5.80 1.80
C LEU A 93 -15.50 6.36 0.59
N THR A 94 -16.19 7.03 -0.32
CA THR A 94 -15.62 7.53 -1.59
C THR A 94 -15.44 9.04 -1.60
N ARG A 95 -15.13 9.65 -0.45
CA ARG A 95 -14.77 11.07 -0.35
C ARG A 95 -13.26 11.27 -0.38
N ASP A 96 -12.84 12.49 -0.68
CA ASP A 96 -11.43 12.80 -0.98
C ASP A 96 -10.58 13.15 0.26
N GLY A 97 -11.19 13.29 1.44
CA GLY A 97 -10.48 13.63 2.68
C GLY A 97 -9.42 12.58 3.04
N GLY A 98 -8.17 12.99 3.27
CA GLY A 98 -7.09 12.04 3.54
C GLY A 98 -6.79 11.07 2.37
N GLN A 99 -7.24 11.36 1.15
CA GLN A 99 -6.87 10.59 -0.04
C GLN A 99 -5.52 11.04 -0.62
N LYS A 100 -4.60 10.10 -0.86
CA LYS A 100 -3.30 10.44 -1.45
C LYS A 100 -3.47 10.92 -2.89
N LEU A 101 -2.74 11.97 -3.25
CA LEU A 101 -2.61 12.41 -4.63
C LEU A 101 -1.94 11.30 -5.47
N GLY A 102 -2.52 10.99 -6.63
CA GLY A 102 -1.92 10.08 -7.61
C GLY A 102 -0.65 10.68 -8.21
N ARG A 103 0.50 10.34 -7.65
CA ARG A 103 1.81 10.82 -8.13
C ARG A 103 2.39 9.83 -9.14
N LYS A 104 3.12 10.35 -10.13
CA LYS A 104 3.83 9.51 -11.12
C LYS A 104 4.88 8.60 -10.49
N TYR A 105 5.52 9.06 -9.42
CA TYR A 105 6.55 8.32 -8.71
C TYR A 105 6.22 8.30 -7.22
N SER A 106 6.25 7.12 -6.62
CA SER A 106 6.31 6.94 -5.17
C SER A 106 7.71 6.51 -4.74
N LEU A 107 8.10 6.82 -3.49
CA LEU A 107 9.42 6.44 -2.97
C LEU A 107 9.64 4.93 -3.07
N ILE A 108 8.63 4.15 -2.68
CA ILE A 108 8.71 2.68 -2.68
C ILE A 108 8.89 2.13 -4.10
N GLU A 109 8.20 2.68 -5.11
CA GLU A 109 8.39 2.26 -6.51
C GLU A 109 9.80 2.55 -7.02
N LEU A 110 10.39 3.69 -6.64
CA LEU A 110 11.74 4.06 -7.07
C LEU A 110 12.82 3.23 -6.38
N THR A 111 12.58 2.77 -5.16
CA THR A 111 13.55 1.98 -4.39
C THR A 111 13.36 0.48 -4.54
N ASP A 112 12.22 0.03 -5.09
CA ASP A 112 11.88 -1.38 -5.31
C ASP A 112 12.97 -2.12 -6.10
N GLU A 113 13.54 -1.49 -7.12
CA GLU A 113 14.61 -2.10 -7.93
C GLU A 113 15.85 -2.48 -7.11
N ARG A 114 16.12 -1.75 -6.02
CA ARG A 114 17.28 -2.00 -5.14
C ARG A 114 16.91 -2.81 -3.90
N ASN A 115 15.70 -2.64 -3.38
CA ASN A 115 15.19 -3.37 -2.24
C ASN A 115 13.78 -3.86 -2.55
N PRO A 116 13.66 -4.99 -3.27
CA PRO A 116 12.40 -5.45 -3.82
C PRO A 116 11.34 -5.68 -2.76
N TRP A 117 10.14 -5.20 -3.02
CA TRP A 117 8.88 -5.53 -2.36
C TRP A 117 7.90 -6.08 -3.39
N TYR A 118 7.61 -5.33 -4.45
CA TYR A 118 6.71 -5.76 -5.52
C TYR A 118 7.33 -6.83 -6.42
N GLN A 119 8.65 -6.81 -6.55
CA GLN A 119 9.44 -7.75 -7.35
C GLN A 119 10.09 -8.87 -6.52
N ARG A 120 9.71 -9.08 -5.25
CA ARG A 120 10.25 -10.20 -4.46
C ARG A 120 9.90 -11.54 -5.14
N PRO A 121 10.87 -12.48 -5.25
CA PRO A 121 10.61 -13.78 -5.83
C PRO A 121 9.55 -14.57 -5.05
N ASN A 122 8.70 -15.29 -5.79
CA ASN A 122 7.72 -16.20 -5.19
C ASN A 122 8.44 -17.39 -4.56
N ALA A 123 8.17 -17.63 -3.28
CA ALA A 123 8.75 -18.72 -2.49
C ALA A 123 7.78 -19.91 -2.31
N SER A 124 6.72 -20.00 -3.11
CA SER A 124 5.69 -21.05 -2.98
C SER A 124 6.24 -22.47 -3.17
N ASN A 125 7.36 -22.62 -3.89
CA ASN A 125 7.97 -23.91 -4.21
C ASN A 125 9.18 -24.24 -3.30
N ALA A 126 9.47 -23.40 -2.32
CA ALA A 126 10.54 -23.62 -1.35
C ALA A 126 9.97 -24.32 -0.11
N GLU A 127 9.74 -25.63 -0.23
CA GLU A 127 9.50 -26.58 0.86
C GLU A 127 10.26 -27.89 0.57
#